data_AF-A0A8J8FRP0-F1
#
_entry.id   AF-A0A8J8FRP0-F1
#
_cell.length_a   1.000
_cell.length_b   1.000
_cell.length_c   1.000
_cell.angle_alpha   90.00
_cell.angle_beta   90.00
_cell.angle_gamma   90.00
#
_symmetry.space_group_name_H-M   'P 1'
#
loop_
_entity.id
_entity.type
_entity.pdbx_description
1 polymer ?
#
loop_
_entity_poly.entity_id
_entity_poly.type
_entity_poly.pdbx_seq_one_letter_code
_entity_poly.pdbx_strand_id
1 'polypeptide(L)'
;MNKISDYEHIIEVARTETTEKANSYLALGWVMLNIESNQYSEHSWSTAYVLGWNKSKNQIKYPEKTEWEKMSDKVAKDESIPF
;
A
#
# COMPACT_ATOMS: atom_id res chain seq x y z
N MET A 1 16.49 -15.51 22.74
CA MET A 1 16.50 -14.70 21.49
C MET A 1 15.33 -13.74 21.57
N ASN A 2 15.60 -12.46 21.84
CA ASN A 2 14.56 -11.45 21.76
C ASN A 2 14.22 -11.27 20.27
N LYS A 3 13.00 -11.63 19.86
CA LYS A 3 12.45 -11.19 18.58
C LYS A 3 12.23 -9.69 18.68
N ILE A 4 13.29 -8.91 18.43
CA ILE A 4 13.13 -7.50 18.06
C ILE A 4 12.23 -7.55 16.83
N SER A 5 11.02 -7.00 16.95
CA SER A 5 10.06 -7.12 15.89
C SER A 5 10.59 -6.36 14.67
N ASP A 6 10.65 -7.00 13.51
CA ASP A 6 11.15 -6.41 12.25
C ASP A 6 10.45 -5.09 11.87
N TYR A 7 9.36 -4.75 12.57
CA TYR A 7 8.60 -3.51 12.46
C TYR A 7 9.35 -2.24 12.91
N GLU A 8 10.35 -2.33 13.81
CA GLU A 8 11.06 -1.13 14.31
C GLU A 8 11.81 -0.38 13.20
N HIS A 9 12.13 -1.07 12.10
CA HIS A 9 12.84 -0.49 10.96
C HIS A 9 11.89 -0.03 9.84
N ILE A 10 10.57 -0.18 10.00
CA ILE A 10 9.59 0.26 9.00
C ILE A 10 9.44 1.77 9.07
N ILE A 11 9.80 2.45 7.99
CA ILE A 11 9.77 3.92 7.91
C ILE A 11 8.63 4.45 7.04
N GLU A 12 7.94 3.58 6.30
CA GLU A 12 6.80 3.92 5.45
C GLU A 12 5.88 2.71 5.29
N VAL A 13 4.58 2.95 5.17
CA VAL A 13 3.56 1.90 5.02
C VAL A 13 2.69 2.20 3.79
N ALA A 14 2.41 1.16 3.01
CA ALA A 14 1.47 1.21 1.90
C ALA A 14 0.39 0.14 2.08
N ARG A 15 -0.86 0.49 1.71
CA ARG A 15 -1.99 -0.45 1.69
C ARG A 15 -2.52 -0.56 0.27
N THR A 16 -2.84 -1.78 -0.17
CA THR A 16 -3.48 -2.02 -1.47
C THR A 16 -4.43 -3.21 -1.40
N GLU A 17 -5.42 -3.26 -2.29
CA GLU A 17 -6.48 -4.28 -2.26
C GLU A 17 -6.36 -5.31 -3.38
N THR A 18 -5.33 -5.18 -4.24
CA THR A 18 -5.10 -6.12 -5.33
C THR A 18 -3.74 -6.81 -5.20
N THR A 19 -3.72 -8.09 -5.53
CA THR A 19 -2.51 -8.91 -5.55
C THR A 19 -1.48 -8.32 -6.53
N GLU A 20 -1.93 -7.85 -7.69
CA GLU A 20 -1.08 -7.26 -8.73
C GLU A 20 -0.34 -6.02 -8.21
N LYS A 21 -1.05 -5.12 -7.53
CA LYS A 21 -0.44 -3.94 -6.95
C LYS A 21 0.48 -4.31 -5.79
N ALA A 22 0.10 -5.27 -4.93
CA ALA A 22 0.97 -5.76 -3.87
C ALA A 22 2.29 -6.31 -4.43
N ASN A 23 2.23 -7.10 -5.51
CA ASN A 23 3.41 -7.64 -6.20
C ASN A 23 4.31 -6.54 -6.76
N SER A 24 3.73 -5.45 -7.27
CA SER A 24 4.51 -4.31 -7.77
C SER A 24 5.33 -3.61 -6.67
N TYR A 25 4.79 -3.54 -5.44
CA TYR A 25 5.54 -3.07 -4.27
C TYR A 25 6.65 -4.05 -3.88
N LEU A 26 6.35 -5.35 -3.83
CA LEU A 26 7.33 -6.39 -3.49
C LEU A 26 8.51 -6.40 -4.47
N ALA A 27 8.26 -6.21 -5.78
CA ALA A 27 9.30 -6.12 -6.81
C ALA A 27 10.28 -4.95 -6.60
N LEU A 28 9.84 -3.88 -5.92
CA LEU A 28 10.68 -2.73 -5.56
C LEU A 28 11.45 -2.93 -4.24
N GLY A 29 11.23 -4.04 -3.56
CA GLY A 29 11.89 -4.41 -2.31
C GLY A 29 11.18 -3.92 -1.05
N TRP A 30 9.87 -3.65 -1.14
CA TRP A 30 9.00 -3.57 0.03
C TRP A 30 8.83 -4.95 0.65
N VAL A 31 8.45 -4.99 1.93
CA VAL A 31 8.17 -6.22 2.66
C VAL A 31 6.68 -6.32 3.00
N MET A 32 6.12 -7.53 2.96
CA MET A 32 4.74 -7.76 3.38
C MET A 32 4.66 -7.79 4.90
N LEU A 33 3.86 -6.91 5.48
CA LEU A 33 3.67 -6.79 6.93
C LEU A 33 2.45 -7.54 7.42
N ASN A 34 1.36 -7.48 6.64
CA ASN A 34 0.09 -8.10 6.98
C ASN A 34 -0.76 -8.38 5.73
N ILE A 35 -1.69 -9.33 5.85
CA ILE A 35 -2.78 -9.57 4.91
C ILE A 35 -4.07 -9.51 5.72
N GLU A 36 -4.95 -8.57 5.37
CA GLU A 36 -6.23 -8.35 6.01
C GLU A 36 -7.34 -8.95 5.14
N SER A 37 -8.27 -9.68 5.76
CA SER A 37 -9.51 -10.09 5.12
C SER A 37 -10.66 -9.33 5.78
N ASN A 38 -11.28 -8.42 5.03
CA ASN A 38 -12.35 -7.56 5.50
C ASN A 38 -13.68 -8.04 4.90
N GLN A 39 -14.62 -8.45 5.76
CA GLN A 39 -15.97 -8.77 5.33
C GLN A 39 -16.81 -7.49 5.30
N TYR A 40 -17.43 -7.18 4.16
CA TYR A 40 -18.29 -6.00 4.01
C TYR A 40 -19.75 -6.36 3.70
N SER A 41 -20.03 -7.63 3.44
CA SER A 41 -21.39 -8.18 3.38
C SER A 41 -21.39 -9.67 3.77
N GLU A 42 -22.57 -10.25 3.99
CA GLU A 42 -22.74 -11.67 4.37
C GLU A 42 -21.97 -12.65 3.46
N HIS A 43 -21.81 -12.32 2.19
CA HIS A 43 -21.11 -13.15 1.20
C HIS A 43 -19.99 -12.42 0.45
N SER A 44 -19.52 -11.27 0.96
CA SER A 44 -18.49 -10.49 0.27
C SER A 44 -17.33 -10.13 1.18
N TRP A 45 -16.14 -10.46 0.71
CA TRP A 45 -14.87 -10.27 1.37
C TRP A 45 -13.94 -9.51 0.45
N SER A 46 -13.23 -8.52 0.99
CA SER A 46 -12.09 -7.91 0.34
C SER A 46 -10.81 -8.34 1.05
N THR A 47 -9.74 -8.46 0.28
CA THR A 47 -8.40 -8.68 0.83
C THR A 47 -7.60 -7.40 0.68
N ALA A 48 -6.91 -7.00 1.74
CA ALA A 48 -5.95 -5.91 1.68
C ALA A 48 -4.57 -6.38 2.10
N TYR A 49 -3.56 -5.87 1.42
CA TYR A 49 -2.16 -6.14 1.63
C TYR A 49 -1.53 -4.90 2.24
N VAL A 50 -0.92 -5.08 3.41
CA VAL A 50 -0.17 -4.04 4.10
C VAL A 50 1.32 -4.30 3.90
N LEU A 51 2.01 -3.32 3.31
CA LEU A 51 3.41 -3.39 2.93
C LEU A 51 4.20 -2.33 3.68
N GLY A 52 5.45 -2.64 3.97
CA GLY A 52 6.36 -1.76 4.69
C GLY A 52 7.66 -1.55 3.95
N TRP A 53 8.20 -0.34 4.05
CA TRP A 53 9.55 -0.05 3.59
C TRP A 53 10.50 -0.03 4.79
N ASN A 54 11.49 -0.91 4.77
CA ASN A 54 12.47 -1.07 5.86
C ASN A 54 13.89 -0.60 5.52
N LYS A 55 14.06 0.10 4.39
CA LYS A 55 15.36 0.65 3.95
C LYS A 55 15.40 2.15 4.19
N SER A 56 16.45 2.81 3.72
CA SER A 56 16.64 4.26 3.89
C SER A 56 15.52 5.09 3.25
N LYS A 57 15.19 6.22 3.89
CA LYS A 57 14.13 7.16 3.44
C LYS A 57 14.40 7.74 2.05
N ASN A 58 15.66 7.99 1.71
CA ASN A 58 16.08 8.49 0.40
C ASN A 58 16.03 7.43 -0.73
N GLN A 59 15.71 6.17 -0.40
CA GLN A 59 15.64 5.07 -1.35
C GLN A 59 14.22 4.58 -1.60
N ILE A 60 13.21 5.20 -0.98
CA ILE A 60 11.81 4.79 -1.15
C ILE A 60 11.43 4.87 -2.64
N LYS A 61 10.91 3.76 -3.15
CA LYS A 61 10.40 3.65 -4.52
C LYS A 61 8.95 3.20 -4.45
N TYR A 62 8.09 3.84 -5.24
CA TYR A 62 6.69 3.45 -5.36
C TYR A 62 6.43 2.79 -6.71
N PRO A 63 5.47 1.87 -6.79
CA PRO A 63 5.01 1.36 -8.08
C PRO A 63 4.49 2.48 -8.95
N GLU A 64 4.60 2.29 -10.26
CA GLU A 64 3.94 3.18 -11.20
C GLU A 64 2.43 3.17 -10.94
N LYS A 65 1.83 4.36 -11.03
CA LYS A 65 0.38 4.51 -11.00
C LYS A 65 -0.19 4.01 -12.32
N THR A 66 -1.29 3.27 -12.22
CA THR A 66 -2.14 2.94 -13.36
C THR A 66 -2.75 4.22 -13.94
N GLU A 67 -3.19 4.18 -15.19
CA GLU A 67 -3.90 5.32 -15.80
C GLU A 67 -5.15 5.69 -15.01
N TRP A 68 -5.85 4.70 -14.46
CA TRP A 68 -7.01 4.94 -13.60
C TRP A 68 -6.65 5.70 -12.31
N GLU A 69 -5.58 5.30 -11.62
CA GLU A 69 -5.10 6.00 -10.42
C GLU A 69 -4.69 7.45 -10.75
N LYS A 70 -4.03 7.66 -11.90
CA LYS A 70 -3.66 9.01 -12.37
C LYS A 70 -4.90 9.87 -12.68
N MET A 71 -5.92 9.28 -13.30
CA MET A 71 -7.19 9.97 -13.58
C MET A 71 -7.95 10.30 -12.29
N SER A 72 -8.03 9.36 -11.35
CA SER A 72 -8.67 9.56 -10.04
C SER A 72 -7.98 10.67 -9.24
N ASP A 73 -6.65 10.69 -9.21
CA ASP A 73 -5.88 11.77 -8.57
C ASP A 73 -6.16 13.14 -9.19
N LYS A 74 -6.34 13.18 -10.51
CA LYS A 74 -6.66 14.42 -11.23
C LYS A 74 -8.05 14.92 -10.86
N VAL A 75 -9.05 14.03 -10.87
CA VAL A 75 -10.43 14.37 -10.45
C VAL A 75 -10.45 14.86 -9.00
N ALA A 76 -9.77 14.18 -8.07
CA ALA A 76 -9.71 14.59 -6.66
C ALA A 76 -9.03 15.97 -6.46
N LYS A 77 -8.06 16.32 -7.31
CA LYS A 77 -7.44 17.66 -7.30
C LYS A 77 -8.36 18.73 -7.90
N ASP A 78 -9.08 18.41 -8.97
CA ASP A 78 -10.01 19.35 -9.60
C ASP A 78 -11.25 19.61 -8.72
N GLU A 79 -11.68 18.64 -7.90
CA GLU A 79 -12.76 18.79 -6.92
C GLU A 79 -12.36 19.56 -5.64
N SER A 80 -11.09 19.97 -5.50
CA SER A 80 -10.64 20.87 -4.41
C SER A 80 -11.04 22.34 -4.64
N ILE A 81 -12.25 22.56 -5.17
CA ILE A 81 -12.91 23.86 -5.25
C ILE A 81 -13.49 24.16 -3.85
N PRO A 82 -13.18 25.30 -3.23
CA PRO A 82 -13.71 25.63 -1.92
C PRO A 82 -15.23 25.84 -2.02
N PHE A 83 -15.99 25.14 -1.18
CA PHE A 83 -17.33 25.59 -0.80
C PHE A 83 -17.23 26.85 0.06
#